data_AF-A0A6C0HFD7-F1
#
_entry.id   AF-A0A6C0HFD7-F1
#
_cell.length_a   1.000
_cell.length_b   1.000
_cell.length_c   1.000
_cell.angle_alpha   90.00
_cell.angle_beta   90.00
_cell.angle_gamma   90.00
#
_symmetry.space_group_name_H-M   'P 1'
#
loop_
_entity.id
_entity.type
_entity.pdbx_description
1 polymer ?
#
loop_
_entity_poly.entity_id
_entity_poly.type
_entity_poly.pdbx_seq_one_letter_code
_entity_poly.pdbx_strand_id
1 'polypeptide(L)'
;MIPESETLKKMNQGLGITEKPYFELAHEYLELKTIFLPDDLMDLVILLFDLILYPVWILFSGQPSLMDMFPLMKCGQLWKDLFRFQELNAEIWYWKLVVKLVGGPWISTNDPDYHTLVYADAMTRLSCV
;
A
#
# COMPACT_ATOMS: atom_id res chain seq x y z
N MET A 1 -0.70 -2.33 27.74
CA MET A 1 0.37 -1.61 28.47
C MET A 1 1.35 -1.11 27.43
N ILE A 2 1.60 0.20 27.35
CA ILE A 2 2.53 0.76 26.37
C ILE A 2 3.96 0.47 26.90
N PRO A 3 4.85 -0.15 26.10
CA PRO A 3 6.21 -0.43 26.53
C PRO A 3 6.98 0.87 26.82
N GLU A 4 7.89 0.82 27.81
CA GLU A 4 8.72 1.97 28.18
C GLU A 4 9.64 2.38 27.02
N SER A 5 9.97 3.67 26.94
CA SER A 5 10.78 4.21 25.83
C SER A 5 12.17 3.56 25.72
N GLU A 6 12.77 3.12 26.84
CA GLU A 6 14.04 2.39 26.80
C GLU A 6 13.93 0.99 26.17
N THR A 7 12.82 0.29 26.38
CA THR A 7 12.58 -1.01 25.74
C THR A 7 12.39 -0.87 24.24
N LEU A 8 11.69 0.17 23.79
CA LEU A 8 11.50 0.46 22.37
C LEU A 8 12.82 0.84 21.68
N LYS A 9 13.69 1.61 22.35
CA LYS A 9 15.04 1.96 21.88
C LYS A 9 15.89 0.72 21.57
N LYS A 10 15.88 -0.25 22.49
CA LYS A 10 16.64 -1.51 22.31
C LYS A 10 16.09 -2.35 21.15
N MET A 11 14.77 -2.37 20.98
CA MET A 11 14.13 -3.08 19.86
C MET A 11 14.42 -2.41 18.52
N ASN A 12 14.41 -1.07 18.47
CA ASN A 12 14.74 -0.29 17.28
C ASN A 12 16.17 -0.61 16.78
N GLN A 13 17.15 -0.59 17.68
CA GLN A 13 18.56 -0.92 17.34
C GLN A 13 18.74 -2.33 16.77
N GLY A 14 17.91 -3.30 17.17
CA GLY A 14 17.95 -4.67 16.64
C GLY A 14 17.21 -4.86 15.31
N LEU A 15 16.21 -4.02 15.02
CA LEU A 15 15.34 -4.14 13.85
C LEU A 15 15.68 -3.17 12.71
N GLY A 16 16.55 -2.18 12.97
CA GLY A 16 16.99 -1.21 11.96
C GLY A 16 15.85 -0.34 11.44
N ILE A 17 14.95 0.09 12.32
CA ILE A 17 13.78 0.88 11.94
C ILE A 17 14.24 2.31 11.65
N THR A 18 14.05 2.74 10.41
CA THR A 18 14.39 4.10 9.97
C THR A 18 13.19 5.03 10.04
N GLU A 19 13.42 6.30 10.36
CA GLU A 19 12.36 7.31 10.35
C GLU A 19 11.81 7.49 8.93
N LYS A 20 10.50 7.33 8.79
CA LYS A 20 9.76 7.47 7.53
C LYS A 20 8.44 8.19 7.80
N PRO A 21 7.83 8.82 6.79
CA PRO A 21 6.50 9.39 6.91
C PRO A 21 5.42 8.29 6.89
N TYR A 22 5.37 7.45 7.93
CA TYR A 22 4.52 6.26 7.99
C TYR A 22 3.03 6.56 7.79
N PHE A 23 2.54 7.69 8.29
CA PHE A 23 1.16 8.11 8.06
C PHE A 23 0.89 8.48 6.61
N GLU A 24 1.82 9.18 5.94
CA GLU A 24 1.67 9.53 4.51
C GLU A 24 1.64 8.26 3.66
N LEU A 25 2.57 7.32 3.91
CA LEU A 25 2.61 6.02 3.23
C LEU A 25 1.35 5.18 3.47
N ALA A 26 0.79 5.24 4.69
CA ALA A 26 -0.46 4.57 5.01
C ALA A 26 -1.66 5.20 4.30
N HIS A 27 -1.72 6.53 4.21
CA HIS A 27 -2.77 7.23 3.45
C HIS A 27 -2.68 6.92 1.95
N GLU A 28 -1.47 6.99 1.37
CA GLU A 28 -1.22 6.61 -0.02
C GLU A 28 -1.67 5.17 -0.30
N TYR A 29 -1.37 4.24 0.61
CA TYR A 29 -1.84 2.86 0.49
C TYR A 29 -3.37 2.76 0.51
N LEU A 30 -4.06 3.51 1.38
CA LEU A 30 -5.53 3.49 1.45
C LEU A 30 -6.15 4.03 0.17
N GLU A 31 -5.61 5.10 -0.39
CA GLU A 31 -6.05 5.64 -1.68
C GLU A 31 -5.90 4.59 -2.77
N LEU A 32 -4.72 3.96 -2.90
CA LEU A 32 -4.48 2.92 -3.90
C LEU A 32 -5.29 1.63 -3.65
N LYS A 33 -5.54 1.28 -2.39
CA LYS A 33 -6.36 0.11 -2.02
C LYS A 33 -7.77 0.23 -2.58
N THR A 34 -8.39 1.41 -2.55
CA THR A 34 -9.74 1.60 -3.10
C THR A 34 -9.79 1.40 -4.63
N ILE A 35 -8.66 1.61 -5.32
CA ILE A 35 -8.54 1.39 -6.76
C ILE A 35 -8.30 -0.09 -7.08
N PHE A 36 -7.39 -0.76 -6.35
CA PHE A 36 -6.94 -2.12 -6.68
C PHE A 36 -7.66 -3.24 -5.91
N LEU A 37 -8.39 -2.92 -4.84
CA LEU A 37 -9.32 -3.80 -4.15
C LEU A 37 -10.71 -3.14 -4.10
N PRO A 38 -11.40 -3.00 -5.25
CA PRO A 38 -12.76 -2.52 -5.25
C PRO A 38 -13.70 -3.54 -4.59
N ASP A 39 -14.73 -3.04 -3.91
CA ASP A 39 -15.74 -3.88 -3.26
C ASP A 39 -16.71 -4.52 -4.28
N ASP A 40 -16.86 -3.91 -5.46
CA ASP A 40 -17.75 -4.39 -6.52
C ASP A 40 -17.01 -5.23 -7.58
N LEU A 41 -17.66 -6.31 -8.02
CA LEU A 41 -17.15 -7.21 -9.05
C LEU A 41 -17.07 -6.52 -10.42
N MET A 42 -17.99 -5.61 -10.73
CA MET A 42 -17.96 -4.90 -12.02
C MET A 42 -16.75 -3.98 -12.10
N ASP A 43 -16.43 -3.26 -11.02
CA ASP A 43 -15.25 -2.41 -10.94
C ASP A 43 -13.95 -3.23 -11.08
N LEU A 44 -13.90 -4.42 -10.49
CA LEU A 44 -12.78 -5.36 -10.66
C LEU A 44 -12.61 -5.80 -12.13
N VAL A 45 -13.72 -6.10 -12.82
CA VAL A 45 -13.68 -6.49 -14.24
C VAL A 45 -13.21 -5.33 -15.11
N ILE A 46 -13.70 -4.12 -14.86
CA ILE A 46 -13.28 -2.91 -15.59
C ILE A 46 -11.78 -2.67 -15.39
N LEU A 47 -11.29 -2.77 -14.14
CA LEU A 47 -9.87 -2.65 -13.83
C LEU A 47 -9.04 -3.70 -14.58
N LEU A 48 -9.48 -4.96 -14.61
CA LEU A 48 -8.79 -6.02 -15.34
C LEU A 48 -8.75 -5.76 -16.85
N PHE A 49 -9.84 -5.23 -17.40
CA PHE A 49 -9.89 -4.81 -18.79
C PHE A 49 -8.86 -3.72 -19.09
N ASP A 50 -8.84 -2.65 -18.28
CA ASP A 50 -7.93 -1.53 -18.44
C ASP A 50 -6.46 -1.93 -18.27
N LEU A 51 -6.17 -2.88 -17.37
CA LEU A 51 -4.80 -3.23 -16.99
C LEU A 51 -4.18 -4.32 -17.88
N ILE A 52 -4.99 -5.26 -18.39
CA ILE A 52 -4.49 -6.43 -19.14
C ILE A 52 -5.11 -6.54 -20.52
N LEU A 53 -6.44 -6.60 -20.63
CA LEU A 53 -7.09 -6.98 -21.88
C LEU A 53 -6.95 -5.91 -22.96
N TYR A 54 -7.09 -4.64 -22.58
CA TYR A 54 -7.00 -3.50 -23.49
C TYR A 54 -5.60 -3.27 -24.07
N PRO A 55 -4.50 -3.20 -23.27
CA PRO A 55 -3.15 -3.07 -23.83
C PRO A 55 -2.77 -4.27 -24.69
N VAL A 56 -3.19 -5.49 -24.32
CA VAL A 56 -2.99 -6.69 -25.14
C VAL A 56 -3.72 -6.55 -26.48
N TRP A 57 -4.98 -6.14 -26.48
CA TRP A 57 -5.75 -5.92 -27.70
C TRP A 57 -5.08 -4.92 -28.66
N ILE A 58 -4.59 -3.80 -28.14
CA ILE A 58 -3.85 -2.80 -28.96
C ILE A 58 -2.58 -3.40 -29.57
N LEU A 59 -1.82 -4.18 -28.80
CA LEU A 59 -0.60 -4.80 -29.30
C LEU A 59 -0.87 -5.77 -30.46
N PHE A 60 -2.03 -6.46 -30.45
CA PHE A 60 -2.42 -7.43 -31.48
C PHE A 60 -3.25 -6.84 -32.62
N SER A 61 -3.77 -5.60 -32.51
CA SER A 61 -4.61 -4.99 -33.54
C SER A 61 -3.83 -4.58 -34.81
N GLY A 62 -2.50 -4.48 -34.71
CA GLY A 62 -1.60 -4.23 -35.86
C GLY A 62 -1.69 -2.83 -36.47
N GLN A 63 -2.62 -1.99 -36.04
CA GLN A 63 -2.81 -0.61 -36.50
C GLN A 63 -3.21 0.31 -35.32
N PRO A 64 -2.28 0.61 -34.40
CA PRO A 64 -2.57 1.55 -33.32
C PRO A 64 -2.84 2.94 -33.93
N SER A 65 -4.03 3.49 -33.64
CA SER A 65 -4.38 4.85 -34.01
C SER A 65 -3.89 5.84 -32.94
N LEU A 66 -3.78 7.13 -33.29
CA LEU A 66 -3.48 8.17 -32.29
C LEU A 66 -4.52 8.22 -31.16
N MET A 67 -5.75 7.77 -31.42
CA MET A 67 -6.81 7.70 -30.39
C MET A 67 -6.55 6.58 -29.37
N ASP A 68 -5.83 5.52 -29.75
CA ASP A 68 -5.46 4.41 -28.86
C ASP A 68 -4.30 4.79 -27.92
N MET A 69 -3.65 5.94 -28.14
CA MET A 69 -2.52 6.40 -27.33
C MET A 69 -2.96 6.88 -25.94
N PHE A 70 -4.12 7.55 -25.82
CA PHE A 70 -4.62 8.05 -24.54
C PHE A 70 -4.92 6.93 -23.53
N PRO A 71 -5.64 5.86 -23.90
CA PRO A 71 -5.91 4.81 -22.93
C PRO A 71 -4.67 3.94 -22.67
N LEU A 72 -3.71 3.87 -23.60
CA LEU A 72 -2.40 3.27 -23.34
C LEU A 72 -1.61 4.06 -22.27
N MET A 73 -1.64 5.39 -22.32
CA MET A 73 -1.04 6.24 -21.27
C MET A 73 -1.72 6.03 -19.92
N LYS A 74 -3.06 5.96 -19.90
CA LYS A 74 -3.84 5.64 -18.69
C LYS A 74 -3.44 4.26 -18.14
N CYS A 75 -3.32 3.26 -19.00
CA CYS A 75 -2.85 1.93 -18.63
C CYS A 75 -1.44 1.99 -18.03
N GLY A 76 -0.50 2.71 -18.65
CA GLY A 76 0.85 2.89 -18.11
C GLY A 76 0.86 3.49 -16.70
N GLN A 77 0.00 4.48 -16.46
CA GLN A 77 -0.18 5.06 -15.12
C GLN A 77 -0.76 4.05 -14.13
N LEU A 78 -1.79 3.29 -14.52
CA LEU A 78 -2.36 2.22 -13.68
C LEU A 78 -1.34 1.14 -13.31
N TRP A 79 -0.45 0.77 -14.23
CA TRP A 79 0.64 -0.17 -13.95
C TRP A 79 1.65 0.40 -12.95
N LYS A 80 2.02 1.67 -13.09
CA LYS A 80 2.88 2.36 -12.13
C LYS A 80 2.24 2.37 -10.73
N ASP A 81 0.97 2.71 -10.66
CA ASP A 81 0.21 2.77 -9.41
C ASP A 81 0.05 1.37 -8.80
N LEU A 82 -0.11 0.32 -9.63
CA LEU A 82 -0.16 -1.07 -9.18
C LEU A 82 1.17 -1.49 -8.55
N PHE A 83 2.31 -1.18 -9.17
CA PHE A 83 3.62 -1.49 -8.59
C PHE A 83 3.82 -0.76 -7.26
N ARG A 84 3.46 0.53 -7.21
CA ARG A 84 3.50 1.31 -5.97
C ARG A 84 2.63 0.71 -4.88
N PHE A 85 1.43 0.27 -5.23
CA PHE A 85 0.52 -0.42 -4.32
C PHE A 85 1.13 -1.71 -3.77
N GLN A 86 1.76 -2.53 -4.62
CA GLN A 86 2.42 -3.77 -4.18
C GLN A 86 3.61 -3.51 -3.25
N GLU A 87 4.42 -2.48 -3.54
CA GLU A 87 5.51 -2.04 -2.66
C GLU A 87 4.99 -1.64 -1.27
N LEU A 88 3.98 -0.76 -1.23
CA LEU A 88 3.37 -0.31 0.02
C LEU A 88 2.70 -1.47 0.78
N ASN A 89 2.06 -2.39 0.07
CA ASN A 89 1.44 -3.56 0.67
C ASN A 89 2.48 -4.45 1.36
N ALA A 90 3.62 -4.70 0.71
CA ALA A 90 4.73 -5.44 1.30
C ALA A 90 5.31 -4.71 2.52
N GLU A 91 5.45 -3.38 2.45
CA GLU A 91 5.92 -2.55 3.55
C GLU A 91 4.96 -2.58 4.75
N ILE A 92 3.65 -2.49 4.54
CA ILE A 92 2.64 -2.62 5.60
C ILE A 92 2.65 -4.02 6.22
N TRP A 93 2.86 -5.07 5.41
CA TRP A 93 3.06 -6.43 5.94
C TRP A 93 4.27 -6.51 6.86
N TYR A 94 5.37 -5.85 6.50
CA TYR A 94 6.53 -5.73 7.36
C TYR A 94 6.21 -4.96 8.66
N TRP A 95 5.49 -3.84 8.59
CA TRP A 95 5.06 -3.10 9.79
C TRP A 95 4.23 -3.98 10.73
N LYS A 96 3.27 -4.74 10.18
CA LYS A 96 2.45 -5.69 10.95
C LYS A 96 3.31 -6.70 11.69
N LEU A 97 4.36 -7.22 11.04
CA LEU A 97 5.28 -8.18 11.64
C LEU A 97 6.11 -7.53 12.74
N VAL A 98 6.73 -6.37 12.47
CA VAL A 98 7.52 -5.60 13.45
C VAL A 98 6.69 -5.27 14.68
N VAL A 99 5.50 -4.72 14.48
CA VAL A 99 4.60 -4.31 15.56
C VAL A 99 4.17 -5.50 16.40
N LYS A 100 3.91 -6.66 15.79
CA LYS A 100 3.63 -7.90 16.53
C LYS A 100 4.83 -8.41 17.33
N LEU A 101 6.05 -8.31 16.80
CA LEU A 101 7.27 -8.74 17.49
C LEU A 101 7.54 -7.92 18.76
N VAL A 102 7.22 -6.63 18.74
CA VAL A 102 7.37 -5.73 19.90
C VAL A 102 6.17 -5.76 20.86
N GLY A 103 5.16 -6.60 20.60
CA GLY A 103 3.97 -6.75 21.43
C GLY A 103 2.89 -5.68 21.26
N GLY A 104 2.90 -4.94 20.14
CA GLY A 104 1.80 -4.08 19.69
C GLY A 104 0.81 -4.80 18.77
N PRO A 105 -0.12 -4.07 18.11
CA PRO A 105 -0.34 -2.62 18.19
C PRO A 105 -0.94 -2.20 19.54
N TRP A 106 -0.66 -0.96 19.98
CA TRP A 106 -1.09 -0.46 21.29
C TRP A 106 -2.40 0.32 21.26
N ILE A 107 -2.88 0.65 20.06
CA ILE A 107 -4.20 1.19 19.79
C ILE A 107 -4.96 0.21 18.89
N SER A 108 -6.28 0.23 18.94
CA SER A 108 -7.14 -0.60 18.09
C SER A 108 -8.16 0.28 17.38
N THR A 109 -8.61 -0.19 16.23
CA THR A 109 -9.75 0.38 15.51
C THR A 109 -10.74 -0.74 15.20
N ASN A 110 -12.03 -0.40 15.19
CA ASN A 110 -13.09 -1.33 14.77
C ASN A 110 -13.26 -1.35 13.25
N ASP A 111 -12.68 -0.39 12.55
CA ASP A 111 -12.76 -0.25 11.11
C ASP A 111 -11.55 -0.94 10.44
N PRO A 112 -11.77 -1.96 9.59
CA PRO A 112 -10.69 -2.69 8.93
C PRO A 112 -9.87 -1.83 7.97
N ASP A 113 -10.44 -0.77 7.40
CA ASP A 113 -9.73 0.11 6.47
C ASP A 113 -8.72 0.98 7.21
N TYR A 114 -9.11 1.55 8.33
CA TYR A 114 -8.21 2.38 9.15
C TYR A 114 -7.20 1.57 9.97
N HIS A 115 -7.25 0.23 9.92
CA HIS A 115 -6.32 -0.61 10.67
C HIS A 115 -4.87 -0.42 10.19
N THR A 116 -4.65 -0.01 8.94
CA THR A 116 -3.31 0.36 8.45
C THR A 116 -2.73 1.57 9.21
N LEU A 117 -3.57 2.55 9.59
CA LEU A 117 -3.13 3.73 10.36
C LEU A 117 -2.69 3.37 11.79
N VAL A 118 -3.27 2.31 12.36
CA VAL A 118 -2.86 1.77 13.67
C VAL A 118 -1.42 1.25 13.63
N TYR A 119 -1.05 0.57 12.54
CA TYR A 119 0.33 0.12 12.35
C TYR A 119 1.28 1.28 12.04
N ALA A 120 0.82 2.31 11.32
CA ALA A 120 1.58 3.52 11.09
C ALA A 120 1.94 4.25 12.40
N ASP A 121 0.95 4.44 13.31
CA ASP A 121 1.19 5.02 14.64
C ASP A 121 2.26 4.22 15.41
N ALA A 122 2.15 2.88 15.40
CA ALA A 122 3.10 2.04 16.10
C ALA A 122 4.52 2.15 15.53
N MET A 123 4.65 2.22 14.20
CA MET A 123 5.94 2.42 13.53
C MET A 123 6.53 3.80 13.81
N THR A 124 5.73 4.86 13.78
CA THR A 124 6.17 6.22 14.15
C THR A 124 6.71 6.27 15.58
N ARG A 125 6.04 5.60 16.53
CA ARG A 125 6.53 5.51 17.92
C ARG A 125 7.83 4.74 18.02
N LEU A 126 8.01 3.68 17.22
CA LEU A 126 9.24 2.90 17.20
C LEU A 126 10.41 3.68 16.58
N SER A 127 10.15 4.55 15.60
CA SER A 127 11.20 5.34 14.94
C SER A 127 11.61 6.60 15.71
N CYS A 128 10.68 7.23 16.45
CA CYS A 128 10.96 8.46 17.22
C CYS A 128 11.67 8.21 18.56
N VAL A 129 11.97 6.95 18.88
CA VAL A 129 12.56 6.50 20.15
C VAL A 129 13.99 6.07 19.93
#